data_AF-A0A7H4N6X4-F1
#
_entry.id   AF-A0A7H4N6X4-F1
#
_cell.length_a   1.000
_cell.length_b   1.000
_cell.length_c   1.000
_cell.angle_alpha   90.00
_cell.angle_beta   90.00
_cell.angle_gamma   90.00
#
_symmetry.space_group_name_H-M   'P 1'
#
loop_
_entity.id
_entity.type
_entity.pdbx_description
1 polymer ?
#
loop_
_entity_poly.entity_id
_entity_poly.type
_entity_poly.pdbx_seq_one_letter_code
_entity_poly.pdbx_strand_id
1 'polypeptide(L)'
;MRKIIHVDMDCFFAAVEMRDNPALRDIPIAIGGSRVQRGVISTANYPARKFGVRSAMPTATALKLCPHLTLLPGRFDAYKEASNHIREIFSRYTSLIEPLSLDEAYLDVSDSVHCQGSATLMAQEIRETIHRELNLTASAGIAPVKFLAKIASDLNKPNGQFVIAPHQVAEFVKTLPLSKIPGGRQGFRREAREHGAEDL
;
A
#
# COMPACT_ATOMS: atom_id res chain seq x y z
N MET A 1 16.94 19.58 -2.83
CA MET A 1 15.80 18.95 -3.56
C MET A 1 15.12 17.98 -2.63
N ARG A 2 13.78 17.89 -2.64
CA ARG A 2 13.07 17.02 -1.69
C ARG A 2 13.26 15.53 -1.99
N LYS A 3 13.24 14.71 -0.94
CA LYS A 3 13.27 13.24 -1.00
C LYS A 3 12.08 12.72 -0.20
N ILE A 4 11.06 12.22 -0.88
CA ILE A 4 9.85 11.69 -0.26
C ILE A 4 9.84 10.17 -0.39
N ILE A 5 9.63 9.49 0.74
CA ILE A 5 9.34 8.05 0.78
C ILE A 5 7.85 7.90 1.07
N HIS A 6 7.14 7.09 0.29
CA HIS A 6 5.83 6.55 0.66
C HIS A 6 6.02 5.10 1.05
N VAL A 7 5.58 4.72 2.25
CA VAL A 7 5.58 3.33 2.72
C VAL A 7 4.14 2.85 2.80
N ASP A 8 3.87 1.65 2.31
CA ASP A 8 2.55 1.02 2.26
C ASP A 8 2.67 -0.49 2.55
N MET A 9 2.04 -0.96 3.63
CA MET A 9 2.08 -2.37 4.04
C MET A 9 1.38 -3.30 3.05
N ASP A 10 1.95 -4.48 2.80
CA ASP A 10 1.35 -5.41 1.83
C ASP A 10 0.16 -6.15 2.42
N CYS A 11 -1.03 -5.95 1.84
CA CYS A 11 -2.27 -6.62 2.27
C CYS A 11 -2.54 -6.50 3.79
N PHE A 12 -2.28 -5.32 4.38
CA PHE A 12 -2.10 -5.11 5.83
C PHE A 12 -2.95 -5.96 6.77
N PHE A 13 -4.28 -5.83 6.77
CA PHE A 13 -5.10 -6.59 7.72
C PHE A 13 -4.99 -8.11 7.50
N ALA A 14 -4.93 -8.57 6.25
CA ALA A 14 -4.72 -9.99 5.96
C ALA A 14 -3.33 -10.47 6.37
N ALA A 15 -2.29 -9.64 6.21
CA ALA A 15 -0.95 -9.96 6.67
C ALA A 15 -0.89 -10.11 8.19
N VAL A 16 -1.57 -9.24 8.95
CA VAL A 16 -1.69 -9.36 10.42
C VAL A 16 -2.40 -10.66 10.81
N GLU A 17 -3.51 -11.00 10.14
CA GLU A 17 -4.21 -12.28 10.43
C GLU A 17 -3.34 -13.50 10.10
N MET A 18 -2.61 -13.49 8.99
CA MET A 18 -1.72 -14.60 8.59
C MET A 18 -0.47 -14.73 9.47
N ARG A 19 0.00 -13.62 10.06
CA ARG A 19 1.07 -13.63 11.05
C ARG A 19 0.61 -14.31 12.33
N ASP A 20 -0.54 -13.91 12.84
CA ASP A 20 -1.08 -14.37 14.12
C ASP A 20 -1.71 -15.77 14.02
N ASN A 21 -2.16 -16.18 12.82
CA ASN A 21 -2.65 -17.52 12.53
C ASN A 21 -2.01 -18.06 11.23
N PRO A 22 -0.91 -18.82 11.33
CA PRO A 22 -0.21 -19.36 10.17
C PRO A 22 -1.04 -20.26 9.25
N ALA A 23 -2.13 -20.86 9.74
CA ALA A 23 -3.02 -21.70 8.93
C ALA A 23 -3.74 -20.90 7.82
N LEU A 24 -3.76 -19.56 7.92
CA LEU A 24 -4.40 -18.68 6.94
C LEU A 24 -3.49 -18.30 5.76
N ARG A 25 -2.19 -18.64 5.80
CA ARG A 25 -1.18 -18.13 4.84
C ARG A 25 -1.44 -18.56 3.39
N ASP A 26 -1.77 -19.84 3.21
CA ASP A 26 -1.83 -20.47 1.88
C ASP A 26 -3.26 -20.63 1.34
N ILE A 27 -4.27 -20.20 2.11
CA ILE A 27 -5.67 -20.21 1.69
C ILE A 27 -6.14 -18.79 1.33
N PRO A 28 -7.13 -18.62 0.44
CA PRO A 28 -7.68 -17.30 0.15
C PRO A 28 -8.45 -16.77 1.35
N ILE A 29 -7.98 -15.64 1.87
CA ILE A 29 -8.64 -14.93 2.96
C ILE A 29 -8.99 -13.49 2.55
N ALA A 30 -10.06 -12.98 3.16
CA ALA A 30 -10.39 -11.56 3.11
C ALA A 30 -10.93 -11.07 4.45
N ILE A 31 -10.65 -9.81 4.76
CA ILE A 31 -11.25 -9.10 5.89
C ILE A 31 -12.40 -8.28 5.31
N GLY A 32 -13.59 -8.41 5.90
CA GLY A 32 -14.75 -7.65 5.44
C GLY A 32 -16.05 -8.06 6.13
N GLY A 33 -17.07 -7.23 5.95
CA GLY A 33 -18.41 -7.49 6.49
C GLY A 33 -19.08 -8.69 5.81
N SER A 34 -19.98 -9.37 6.53
CA SER A 34 -20.69 -10.53 6.00
C SER A 34 -21.59 -10.19 4.81
N ARG A 35 -21.87 -11.19 3.96
CA ARG A 35 -22.82 -11.04 2.84
C ARG A 35 -24.21 -10.61 3.29
N VAL A 36 -24.68 -11.14 4.43
CA VAL A 36 -26.02 -10.85 4.98
C VAL A 36 -26.16 -9.37 5.33
N GLN A 37 -25.10 -8.76 5.84
CA GLN A 37 -25.05 -7.34 6.21
C GLN A 37 -24.69 -6.42 5.03
N ARG A 38 -24.72 -6.93 3.79
CA ARG A 38 -24.28 -6.20 2.58
C ARG A 38 -22.86 -5.64 2.72
N GLY A 39 -21.97 -6.39 3.37
CA GLY A 39 -20.60 -5.99 3.59
C GLY A 39 -19.78 -5.85 2.31
N VAL A 40 -18.64 -5.18 2.45
CA VAL A 40 -17.60 -5.04 1.44
C VAL A 40 -16.28 -5.61 1.96
N ILE A 41 -15.42 -6.03 1.04
CA ILE A 41 -14.06 -6.46 1.34
C ILE A 41 -13.20 -5.25 1.69
N SER A 42 -12.62 -5.23 2.88
CA SER A 42 -11.62 -4.23 3.31
C SER A 42 -10.26 -4.54 2.68
N THR A 43 -9.79 -5.78 2.83
CA THR A 43 -8.56 -6.25 2.19
C THR A 43 -8.61 -7.76 1.94
N ALA A 44 -7.79 -8.23 1.02
CA ALA A 44 -7.66 -9.65 0.68
C ALA A 44 -6.18 -10.01 0.52
N ASN A 45 -5.80 -11.23 0.90
CA ASN A 45 -4.44 -11.73 0.69
C ASN A 45 -4.16 -12.05 -0.78
N TYR A 46 -2.88 -12.29 -1.12
CA TYR A 46 -2.50 -12.60 -2.50
C TYR A 46 -3.19 -13.84 -3.09
N PRO A 47 -3.34 -14.96 -2.36
CA PRO A 47 -4.18 -16.08 -2.80
C PRO A 47 -5.59 -15.67 -3.25
N ALA A 48 -6.33 -14.89 -2.45
CA ALA A 48 -7.65 -14.38 -2.83
C ALA A 48 -7.59 -13.39 -4.00
N ARG A 49 -6.55 -12.54 -4.06
CA ARG A 49 -6.34 -11.58 -5.15
C ARG A 49 -6.11 -12.27 -6.50
N LYS A 50 -5.61 -13.51 -6.54
CA LYS A 50 -5.49 -14.29 -7.79
C LYS A 50 -6.85 -14.60 -8.42
N PHE A 51 -7.90 -14.73 -7.61
CA PHE A 51 -9.29 -14.89 -8.07
C PHE A 51 -9.96 -13.56 -8.45
N GLY A 52 -9.23 -12.44 -8.40
CA GLY A 52 -9.78 -11.12 -8.69
C GLY A 52 -10.48 -10.45 -7.51
N VAL A 53 -10.43 -11.01 -6.30
CA VAL A 53 -10.92 -10.33 -5.10
C VAL A 53 -10.08 -9.06 -4.85
N ARG A 54 -10.75 -7.95 -4.54
CA ARG A 54 -10.14 -6.62 -4.34
C ARG A 54 -10.84 -5.90 -3.19
N SER A 55 -10.15 -4.91 -2.61
CA SER A 55 -10.75 -3.98 -1.66
C SER A 55 -11.93 -3.21 -2.28
N ALA A 56 -12.87 -2.78 -1.45
CA ALA A 56 -14.14 -2.15 -1.82
C ALA A 56 -15.10 -3.02 -2.68
N MET A 57 -14.74 -4.27 -2.98
CA MET A 57 -15.63 -5.21 -3.66
C MET A 57 -16.76 -5.66 -2.72
N PRO A 58 -18.02 -5.74 -3.17
CA PRO A 58 -19.09 -6.35 -2.39
C PRO A 58 -18.76 -7.80 -2.00
N THR A 59 -19.00 -8.18 -0.74
CA THR A 59 -18.68 -9.54 -0.24
C THR A 59 -19.39 -10.62 -1.06
N ALA A 60 -20.62 -10.34 -1.52
CA ALA A 60 -21.36 -11.25 -2.39
C ALA A 60 -20.64 -11.52 -3.72
N THR A 61 -20.00 -10.51 -4.30
CA THR A 61 -19.22 -10.64 -5.54
C THR A 61 -17.92 -11.38 -5.27
N ALA A 62 -17.23 -11.08 -4.17
CA ALA A 62 -16.00 -11.77 -3.78
C ALA A 62 -16.22 -13.29 -3.61
N LEU A 63 -17.33 -13.70 -2.97
CA LEU A 63 -17.69 -15.11 -2.82
C LEU A 63 -18.08 -15.80 -4.14
N LYS A 64 -18.58 -15.05 -5.14
CA LYS A 64 -18.81 -15.61 -6.48
C LYS A 64 -17.49 -15.86 -7.21
N LEU A 65 -16.53 -14.94 -7.08
CA LEU A 65 -15.20 -15.06 -7.69
C LEU A 65 -14.34 -16.13 -7.01
N CYS A 66 -14.46 -16.27 -5.69
CA CYS A 66 -13.73 -17.23 -4.88
C CYS A 66 -14.71 -17.94 -3.91
N PRO A 67 -15.35 -19.05 -4.32
CA PRO A 67 -16.33 -19.76 -3.50
C PRO A 67 -15.78 -20.33 -2.18
N HIS A 68 -14.47 -20.52 -2.10
CA HIS A 68 -13.74 -21.03 -0.93
C HIS A 68 -13.04 -19.91 -0.14
N LEU A 69 -13.44 -18.64 -0.36
CA LEU A 69 -12.90 -17.50 0.37
C LEU A 69 -13.23 -17.58 1.86
N THR A 70 -12.20 -17.58 2.70
CA THR A 70 -12.36 -17.46 4.14
C THR A 70 -12.53 -15.99 4.51
N LEU A 71 -13.70 -15.61 5.02
CA LEU A 71 -14.02 -14.24 5.40
C LEU A 71 -13.82 -14.04 6.91
N LEU A 72 -13.04 -13.04 7.30
CA LEU A 72 -12.78 -12.68 8.70
C LEU A 72 -13.40 -11.31 9.05
N PRO A 73 -13.95 -11.15 10.28
CA PRO A 73 -14.61 -9.91 10.71
C PRO A 73 -13.64 -8.75 11.00
N GLY A 74 -12.36 -9.06 11.19
CA GLY A 74 -11.28 -8.10 11.44
C GLY A 74 -11.04 -7.78 12.92
N ARG A 75 -9.77 -7.70 13.33
CA ARG A 75 -9.31 -7.38 14.69
C ARG A 75 -8.64 -6.00 14.75
N PHE A 76 -9.46 -4.95 14.75
CA PHE A 76 -8.98 -3.56 14.63
C PHE A 76 -7.95 -3.13 15.67
N ASP A 77 -8.02 -3.65 16.90
CA ASP A 77 -7.03 -3.32 17.93
C ASP A 77 -5.64 -3.86 17.57
N ALA A 78 -5.54 -5.09 17.06
CA ALA A 78 -4.28 -5.65 16.57
C ALA A 78 -3.72 -4.87 15.36
N TYR A 79 -4.60 -4.34 14.49
CA TYR A 79 -4.19 -3.53 13.35
C TYR A 79 -3.66 -2.16 13.79
N LYS A 80 -4.30 -1.54 14.80
CA LYS A 80 -3.83 -0.28 15.38
C LYS A 80 -2.51 -0.46 16.10
N GLU A 81 -2.34 -1.54 16.85
CA GLU A 81 -1.09 -1.87 17.52
C GLU A 81 0.07 -1.99 16.52
N ALA A 82 -0.10 -2.78 15.46
CA ALA A 82 0.88 -2.90 14.39
C ALA A 82 1.16 -1.54 13.71
N SER A 83 0.12 -0.74 13.43
CA SER A 83 0.26 0.60 12.86
C SER A 83 1.10 1.53 13.73
N ASN A 84 0.88 1.51 15.05
CA ASN A 84 1.64 2.32 16.00
C ASN A 84 3.12 1.95 16.01
N HIS A 85 3.44 0.65 15.97
CA HIS A 85 4.83 0.18 15.93
C HIS A 85 5.50 0.54 14.59
N ILE A 86 4.78 0.44 13.47
CA ILE A 86 5.29 0.91 12.16
C ILE A 86 5.60 2.41 12.20
N ARG A 87 4.73 3.22 12.81
CA ARG A 87 4.95 4.68 12.97
C ARG A 87 6.14 4.99 13.87
N GLU A 88 6.35 4.20 14.92
CA GLU A 88 7.55 4.31 15.76
C GLU A 88 8.80 4.02 14.93
N ILE A 89 8.82 2.97 14.10
CA ILE A 89 9.94 2.68 13.19
C ILE A 89 10.19 3.87 12.26
N PHE A 90 9.17 4.50 11.69
CA PHE A 90 9.33 5.69 10.85
C PHE A 90 10.00 6.86 11.59
N SER A 91 9.63 7.06 12.86
CA SER A 91 10.15 8.15 13.70
C SER A 91 11.67 8.07 13.94
N ARG A 92 12.26 6.89 13.75
CA ARG A 92 13.71 6.67 13.84
C ARG A 92 14.49 7.31 12.67
N TYR A 93 13.83 7.66 11.56
CA TYR A 93 14.48 8.19 10.34
C TYR A 93 14.15 9.65 10.04
N THR A 94 12.96 10.11 10.44
CA THR A 94 12.50 11.50 10.31
C THR A 94 11.34 11.77 11.25
N SER A 95 11.20 13.01 11.72
CA SER A 95 9.99 13.48 12.42
C SER A 95 8.91 13.96 11.46
N LEU A 96 9.23 14.16 10.18
CA LEU A 96 8.30 14.64 9.15
C LEU A 96 7.51 13.46 8.55
N ILE A 97 6.55 12.98 9.33
CA ILE A 97 5.71 11.84 8.99
C ILE A 97 4.27 12.31 8.78
N GLU A 98 3.70 11.99 7.64
CA GLU A 98 2.29 12.24 7.33
C GLU A 98 1.59 10.90 7.07
N PRO A 99 0.86 10.37 8.06
CA PRO A 99 0.08 9.16 7.89
C PRO A 99 -1.19 9.40 7.06
N LEU A 100 -1.50 8.52 6.11
CA LEU A 100 -2.73 8.57 5.31
C LEU A 100 -3.80 7.61 5.85
N SER A 101 -3.36 6.48 6.42
CA SER A 101 -4.21 5.44 6.99
C SER A 101 -3.48 4.72 8.15
N LEU A 102 -3.93 3.51 8.51
CA LEU A 102 -3.20 2.64 9.44
C LEU A 102 -1.92 2.05 8.82
N ASP A 103 -1.91 1.84 7.50
CA ASP A 103 -0.88 1.07 6.81
C ASP A 103 0.01 1.87 5.87
N GLU A 104 -0.24 3.17 5.70
CA GLU A 104 0.58 4.02 4.84
C GLU A 104 0.88 5.40 5.42
N ALA A 105 2.08 5.90 5.07
CA ALA A 105 2.55 7.23 5.41
C ALA A 105 3.53 7.77 4.36
N TYR A 106 3.55 9.09 4.21
CA TYR A 106 4.68 9.81 3.61
C TYR A 106 5.70 10.16 4.68
N LEU A 107 6.97 10.02 4.32
CA LEU A 107 8.13 10.45 5.10
C LEU A 107 8.91 11.46 4.26
N ASP A 108 9.08 12.67 4.76
CA ASP A 108 10.02 13.63 4.19
C ASP A 108 11.39 13.41 4.84
N VAL A 109 12.34 12.92 4.04
CA VAL A 109 13.71 12.59 4.47
C VAL A 109 14.72 13.51 3.80
N SER A 110 14.28 14.68 3.32
CA SER A 110 15.12 15.64 2.59
C SER A 110 16.40 15.98 3.36
N ASP A 111 16.25 16.25 4.66
CA ASP A 111 17.34 16.68 5.55
C ASP A 111 17.85 15.55 6.47
N SER A 112 17.36 14.32 6.29
CA SER A 112 17.79 13.18 7.09
C SER A 112 19.21 12.76 6.73
N VAL A 113 20.05 12.54 7.76
CA VAL A 113 21.46 12.10 7.63
C VAL A 113 21.62 10.58 7.68
N HIS A 114 20.56 9.85 8.03
CA HIS A 114 20.56 8.38 8.07
C HIS A 114 20.95 7.79 6.71
N CYS A 115 21.58 6.61 6.71
CA CYS A 115 22.00 5.94 5.47
C CYS A 115 22.74 6.87 4.48
N GLN A 116 23.58 7.78 4.99
CA GLN A 116 24.32 8.78 4.21
C GLN A 116 23.41 9.72 3.39
N GLY A 117 22.19 9.97 3.86
CA GLY A 117 21.18 10.78 3.19
C GLY A 117 20.46 10.07 2.03
N SER A 118 20.70 8.79 1.79
CA SER A 118 20.07 8.01 0.72
C SER A 118 18.66 7.56 1.11
N ALA A 119 17.65 8.17 0.50
CA ALA A 119 16.25 7.77 0.71
C ALA A 119 15.97 6.33 0.24
N THR A 120 16.69 5.84 -0.77
CA THR A 120 16.58 4.46 -1.25
C THR A 120 17.02 3.46 -0.18
N LEU A 121 18.16 3.72 0.47
CA LEU A 121 18.66 2.87 1.55
C LEU A 121 17.80 2.98 2.79
N MET A 122 17.35 4.19 3.17
CA MET A 122 16.39 4.37 4.26
C MET A 122 15.11 3.57 4.02
N ALA A 123 14.52 3.64 2.82
CA ALA A 123 13.31 2.89 2.49
C ALA A 123 13.53 1.37 2.60
N GLN A 124 14.71 0.88 2.18
CA GLN A 124 15.08 -0.51 2.31
C GLN A 124 15.22 -0.92 3.79
N GLU A 125 15.96 -0.15 4.59
CA GLU A 125 16.19 -0.41 6.01
C GLU A 125 14.89 -0.34 6.83
N ILE A 126 13.99 0.59 6.49
CA ILE A 126 12.63 0.67 7.07
C ILE A 126 11.86 -0.62 6.79
N ARG A 127 11.82 -1.07 5.53
CA ARG A 127 11.10 -2.30 5.14
C ARG A 127 11.67 -3.54 5.83
N GLU A 128 13.00 -3.66 5.86
CA GLU A 128 13.69 -4.76 6.55
C GLU A 128 13.44 -4.73 8.06
N THR A 129 13.39 -3.54 8.66
CA THR A 129 13.10 -3.35 10.09
C THR A 129 11.66 -3.71 10.41
N ILE A 130 10.69 -3.30 9.60
CA ILE A 130 9.29 -3.72 9.73
C ILE A 130 9.17 -5.24 9.66
N HIS A 131 9.87 -5.88 8.71
CA HIS A 131 9.87 -7.33 8.61
C HIS A 131 10.48 -8.01 9.83
N ARG A 132 11.64 -7.53 10.29
CA ARG A 132 12.35 -8.08 11.46
C ARG A 132 11.54 -7.95 12.75
N GLU A 133 10.92 -6.79 12.98
CA GLU A 133 10.24 -6.48 14.25
C GLU A 133 8.77 -6.91 14.29
N LEU A 134 8.07 -6.90 13.15
CA LEU A 134 6.64 -7.19 13.10
C LEU A 134 6.30 -8.49 12.35
N ASN A 135 7.25 -9.12 11.65
CA ASN A 135 7.01 -10.23 10.73
C ASN A 135 5.90 -9.91 9.70
N LEU A 136 5.94 -8.68 9.18
CA LEU A 136 5.05 -8.14 8.15
C LEU A 136 5.90 -7.56 7.01
N THR A 137 5.40 -7.58 5.78
CA THR A 137 6.09 -6.95 4.65
C THR A 137 5.48 -5.61 4.30
N ALA A 138 6.32 -4.72 3.77
CA ALA A 138 5.92 -3.43 3.26
C ALA A 138 6.56 -3.19 1.91
N SER A 139 5.92 -2.35 1.11
CA SER A 139 6.49 -1.82 -0.13
C SER A 139 6.69 -0.32 -0.03
N ALA A 140 7.67 0.21 -0.76
CA ALA A 140 8.03 1.62 -0.67
C ALA A 140 8.24 2.28 -2.03
N GLY A 141 7.90 3.56 -2.12
CA GLY A 141 8.13 4.37 -3.31
C GLY A 141 8.89 5.62 -2.96
N ILE A 142 9.92 5.94 -3.74
CA ILE A 142 10.80 7.09 -3.49
C ILE A 142 10.69 8.05 -4.67
N ALA A 143 10.37 9.31 -4.42
CA ALA A 143 10.29 10.33 -5.47
C ALA A 143 10.48 11.76 -4.93
N PRO A 144 10.66 12.78 -5.79
CA PRO A 144 10.77 14.19 -5.36
C PRO A 144 9.46 14.79 -4.81
N VAL A 145 8.32 14.15 -5.11
CA VAL A 145 6.98 14.61 -4.75
C VAL A 145 6.08 13.46 -4.32
N LYS A 146 5.14 13.76 -3.40
CA LYS A 146 4.28 12.77 -2.72
C LYS A 146 3.51 11.86 -3.68
N PHE A 147 2.80 12.43 -4.67
CA PHE A 147 1.96 11.61 -5.56
C PHE A 147 2.78 10.59 -6.37
N LEU A 148 3.98 10.98 -6.83
CA LEU A 148 4.89 10.05 -7.51
C LEU A 148 5.44 9.00 -6.55
N ALA A 149 5.76 9.36 -5.31
CA ALA A 149 6.21 8.39 -4.31
C ALA A 149 5.12 7.35 -4.03
N LYS A 150 3.86 7.76 -3.92
CA LYS A 150 2.71 6.84 -3.76
C LYS A 150 2.52 5.93 -4.97
N ILE A 151 2.64 6.46 -6.18
CA ILE A 151 2.57 5.63 -7.40
C ILE A 151 3.73 4.63 -7.43
N ALA A 152 4.95 5.08 -7.10
CA ALA A 152 6.14 4.24 -7.06
C ALA A 152 6.00 3.06 -6.09
N SER A 153 5.37 3.25 -4.92
CA SER A 153 5.21 2.16 -3.95
C SER A 153 4.32 1.03 -4.45
N ASP A 154 3.47 1.28 -5.46
CA ASP A 154 2.60 0.26 -6.05
C ASP A 154 3.29 -0.56 -7.15
N LEU A 155 4.34 -0.04 -7.79
CA LEU A 155 4.93 -0.65 -9.00
C LEU A 155 5.60 -2.00 -8.74
N ASN A 156 6.25 -2.15 -7.58
CA ASN A 156 7.02 -3.33 -7.19
C ASN A 156 6.41 -4.10 -6.00
N LYS A 157 5.10 -3.97 -5.75
CA LYS A 157 4.40 -4.77 -4.73
C LYS A 157 4.32 -6.25 -5.14
N PRO A 158 4.38 -7.22 -4.20
CA PRO A 158 4.67 -7.08 -2.76
C PRO A 158 6.15 -6.98 -2.43
N ASN A 159 6.43 -6.54 -1.19
CA ASN A 159 7.74 -6.57 -0.55
C ASN A 159 8.85 -6.05 -1.45
N GLY A 160 8.60 -4.92 -2.11
CA GLY A 160 9.52 -4.31 -3.04
C GLY A 160 9.54 -2.80 -2.90
N GLN A 161 10.44 -2.16 -3.64
CA GLN A 161 10.48 -0.70 -3.71
C GLN A 161 10.81 -0.20 -5.10
N PHE A 162 10.41 1.02 -5.41
CA PHE A 162 10.71 1.67 -6.68
C PHE A 162 11.15 3.13 -6.46
N VAL A 163 12.13 3.57 -7.24
CA VAL A 163 12.69 4.93 -7.17
C VAL A 163 12.39 5.65 -8.48
N ILE A 164 11.76 6.82 -8.39
CA ILE A 164 11.64 7.77 -9.49
C ILE A 164 12.62 8.90 -9.19
N ALA A 165 13.80 8.86 -9.81
CA ALA A 165 14.81 9.89 -9.66
C ALA A 165 14.38 11.21 -10.35
N PRO A 166 14.91 12.37 -9.93
CA PRO A 166 14.58 13.67 -10.53
C PRO A 166 14.61 13.72 -12.06
N HIS A 167 15.64 13.12 -12.67
CA HIS A 167 15.81 13.10 -14.13
C HIS A 167 14.84 12.15 -14.86
N GLN A 168 14.19 11.24 -14.13
CA GLN A 168 13.21 10.29 -14.69
C GLN A 168 11.78 10.85 -14.65
N VAL A 169 11.53 11.90 -13.86
CA VAL A 169 10.17 12.41 -13.63
C VAL A 169 9.45 12.78 -14.92
N ALA A 170 10.11 13.52 -15.82
CA ALA A 170 9.49 13.99 -17.05
C ALA A 170 9.02 12.83 -17.94
N GLU A 171 9.84 11.79 -18.09
CA GLU A 171 9.51 10.65 -18.94
C GLU A 171 8.51 9.70 -18.26
N PHE A 172 8.63 9.55 -16.93
CA PHE A 172 7.69 8.76 -16.15
C PHE A 172 6.26 9.33 -16.22
N VAL A 173 6.11 10.66 -16.15
CA VAL A 173 4.78 11.30 -16.16
C VAL A 173 4.08 11.13 -17.51
N LYS A 174 4.79 11.27 -18.64
CA LYS A 174 4.20 11.11 -19.99
C LYS A 174 3.57 9.75 -20.25
N THR A 175 4.04 8.72 -19.54
CA THR A 175 3.60 7.34 -19.72
C THR A 175 2.70 6.88 -18.57
N LEU A 176 2.33 7.78 -17.66
CA LEU A 176 1.56 7.47 -16.47
C LEU A 176 0.05 7.53 -16.79
N PRO A 177 -0.67 6.40 -16.72
CA PRO A 177 -2.10 6.41 -16.99
C PRO A 177 -2.83 7.29 -15.97
N LEU A 178 -3.80 8.09 -16.42
CA LEU A 178 -4.61 8.97 -15.54
C LEU A 178 -5.30 8.18 -14.40
N SER A 179 -5.58 6.90 -14.64
CA SER A 179 -6.16 5.98 -13.66
C SER A 179 -5.26 5.70 -12.44
N LYS A 180 -3.95 5.96 -12.55
CA LYS A 180 -2.96 5.76 -11.49
C LYS A 180 -2.76 6.98 -10.59
N ILE A 181 -3.30 8.14 -10.97
CA ILE A 181 -3.20 9.35 -10.15
C ILE A 181 -4.06 9.20 -8.88
N PRO A 182 -3.48 9.27 -7.67
CA PRO A 182 -4.23 9.23 -6.42
C PRO A 182 -5.28 10.35 -6.34
N GLY A 183 -6.48 10.04 -5.85
CA GLY A 183 -7.56 11.03 -5.65
C GLY A 183 -8.30 11.46 -6.92
N GLY A 184 -7.92 10.98 -8.11
CA GLY A 184 -8.68 11.22 -9.34
C GLY A 184 -10.09 10.65 -9.24
N ARG A 185 -11.11 11.54 -9.22
CA ARG A 185 -12.51 11.13 -9.19
C ARG A 185 -12.82 10.25 -10.40
N GLN A 186 -13.61 9.19 -10.22
CA GLN A 186 -14.02 8.32 -11.33
C GLN A 186 -14.68 9.10 -12.47
N GLY A 187 -15.45 10.15 -12.14
CA GLY A 187 -16.04 11.07 -13.13
C GLY A 187 -14.98 11.79 -13.97
N PHE A 188 -13.95 12.36 -13.34
CA PHE A 188 -12.86 13.05 -14.05
C PHE A 188 -12.08 12.10 -14.98
N ARG A 189 -11.81 10.87 -14.52
CA ARG A 189 -11.12 9.86 -15.33
C ARG A 189 -11.95 9.39 -16.53
N ARG A 190 -13.26 9.37 -16.39
CA ARG A 190 -14.19 9.02 -17.47
C ARG A 190 -14.27 10.16 -18.49
N GLU A 191 -14.40 11.39 -18.02
CA GLU A 191 -14.42 12.59 -18.86
C GLU A 191 -13.12 12.77 -19.65
N ALA A 192 -11.96 12.58 -19.01
CA ALA A 192 -10.67 12.62 -19.70
C ALA A 192 -10.57 11.60 -20.84
N ARG A 193 -11.06 10.37 -20.62
CA ARG A 193 -11.13 9.34 -21.68
C ARG A 193 -12.09 9.71 -22.79
N GLU A 194 -13.24 10.29 -22.47
CA GLU A 194 -14.22 10.79 -23.45
C GLU A 194 -13.61 11.91 -24.32
N HIS A 195 -12.61 12.63 -23.82
CA HIS A 195 -11.83 13.63 -24.55
C HIS A 195 -10.49 13.12 -25.12
N GLY A 196 -10.25 11.80 -25.14
CA GLY A 196 -9.06 11.20 -25.76
C GLY A 196 -7.75 11.33 -24.96
N ALA A 197 -7.81 11.77 -23.70
CA ALA A 197 -6.66 11.79 -22.81
C ALA A 197 -6.60 10.48 -22.00
N GLU A 198 -5.57 9.67 -22.24
CA GLU A 198 -5.34 8.41 -21.51
C GLU A 198 -4.22 8.54 -20.47
N ASP A 199 -3.22 9.38 -20.75
CA ASP A 199 -2.01 9.62 -19.97
C ASP A 199 -1.87 11.11 -19.58
N LEU A 200 -0.91 11.41 -18.69
CA LEU A 200 -0.61 12.77 -18.20
C LEU A 200 0.30 13.60 -19.11
#